data_AF-X1LJX3-F1
#
_entry.id   AF-X1LJX3-F1
#
_cell.length_a   1.000
_cell.length_b   1.000
_cell.length_c   1.000
_cell.angle_alpha   90.00
_cell.angle_beta   90.00
_cell.angle_gamma   90.00
#
_symmetry.space_group_name_H-M   'P 1'
#
loop_
_entity.id
_entity.type
_entity.pdbx_description
1 polymer ?
#
loop_
_entity_poly.entity_id
_entity_poly.type
_entity_poly.pdbx_seq_one_letter_code
_entity_poly.pdbx_strand_id
1 'polypeptide(L)'
;MIIKSVEVKNFRSIRETCLDCDNLTAIIGRNGAGKSSFLDAIDTFYDISAPITEEDFFNRDIGSTIEIRVTYSNLRDDEKEEFQPYIKDDRLIVTKRISSENDRIMQRYYAAALQIPRFAEIRAKPGKRERVSAWNEMVNSDELPNLGGKVRSADEVERLMSEYEANHPEFMEAIEREEQFFGPRNIGGGKLDKFTKYVLVPAVRKASDEVSGKKGAIYQILDMIVLRKINAREDIQKFKSEFEERVIKLYSSENLTELPELGNSISQTLEKFAPGSQLKLGWDEVKPPEIPLPPARATLVEDSFEGEITRKGHGLQRALIVTLLQHLAMRVPIEPTVEDLDEEETDISKPKGLEISQGPDLILAIEEPELYLHPSRCRYLHNLLLQLSEKPGIGLGASNQIIYTSHSPYFIDLHHFDQIRMVRKIPSPDSLASQSVVVRFSLEHAKEKIAKICNVDTDDFTRDSFRARAIPIMNTIVSEGFFTDVVVVVEGLSEVGILWKLQEIMKKNWSKLGIVIVPAGGKNNIDRPIVIF
;
A
#
# COMPACT_ATOMS: atom_id res chain seq x y z
N MET A 1 -6.60 -7.12 0.67
CA MET A 1 -5.28 -7.13 0.00
C MET A 1 -4.18 -6.42 0.80
N ILE A 2 -2.91 -6.76 0.55
CA ILE A 2 -1.72 -6.06 1.10
C ILE A 2 -0.77 -5.64 -0.02
N ILE A 3 0.07 -4.63 0.21
CA ILE A 3 1.16 -4.27 -0.70
C ILE A 3 2.23 -5.37 -0.63
N LYS A 4 2.52 -6.00 -1.77
CA LYS A 4 3.61 -6.98 -1.91
C LYS A 4 4.93 -6.32 -2.27
N SER A 5 4.90 -5.33 -3.14
CA SER A 5 6.09 -4.57 -3.53
C SER A 5 5.74 -3.17 -4.00
N VAL A 6 6.70 -2.26 -3.87
CA VAL A 6 6.65 -0.89 -4.37
C VAL A 6 7.89 -0.64 -5.22
N GLU A 7 7.72 -0.52 -6.53
CA GLU A 7 8.75 -0.10 -7.46
C GLU A 7 8.67 1.42 -7.61
N VAL A 8 9.79 2.11 -7.38
CA VAL A 8 9.86 3.58 -7.45
C VAL A 8 10.95 3.97 -8.43
N LYS A 9 10.61 4.85 -9.38
CA LYS A 9 11.53 5.44 -10.34
C LYS A 9 11.47 6.96 -10.32
N ASN A 10 12.64 7.58 -10.42
CA ASN A 10 12.87 9.01 -10.52
C ASN A 10 12.23 9.86 -9.42
N PHE A 11 12.06 9.33 -8.20
CA PHE A 11 11.42 10.03 -7.09
C PHE A 11 12.42 10.42 -6.01
N ARG A 12 12.63 11.72 -5.79
CA ARG A 12 13.51 12.30 -4.77
C ARG A 12 14.93 11.71 -4.81
N SER A 13 15.29 10.89 -3.83
CA SER A 13 16.60 10.24 -3.74
C SER A 13 16.66 8.89 -4.45
N ILE A 14 15.55 8.41 -4.98
CA ILE A 14 15.40 7.10 -5.62
C ILE A 14 15.45 7.29 -7.14
N ARG A 15 16.48 6.73 -7.78
CA ARG A 15 16.56 6.66 -9.24
C ARG A 15 15.69 5.53 -9.77
N GLU A 16 15.96 4.31 -9.33
CA GLU A 16 15.16 3.13 -9.64
C GLU A 16 15.46 2.04 -8.61
N THR A 17 14.45 1.58 -7.88
CA THR A 17 14.60 0.46 -6.94
C THR A 17 13.23 -0.14 -6.61
N CYS A 18 13.23 -1.39 -6.16
CA CYS A 18 12.05 -2.08 -5.65
C CYS A 18 12.17 -2.26 -4.14
N LEU A 19 11.09 -1.99 -3.42
CA LEU A 19 10.91 -2.33 -2.00
C LEU A 19 9.94 -3.50 -1.90
N ASP A 20 10.44 -4.68 -1.52
CA ASP A 20 9.58 -5.81 -1.16
C ASP A 20 8.95 -5.57 0.21
N CYS A 21 7.63 -5.78 0.31
CA CYS A 21 6.87 -5.64 1.53
C CYS A 21 6.36 -7.00 2.02
N ASP A 22 6.37 -7.15 3.35
CA ASP A 22 5.73 -8.22 4.10
C ASP A 22 4.60 -7.62 4.97
N ASN A 23 3.90 -8.43 5.78
CA ASN A 23 2.85 -7.92 6.68
C ASN A 23 3.40 -6.86 7.65
N LEU A 24 4.63 -7.06 8.13
CA LEU A 24 5.44 -6.04 8.80
C LEU A 24 6.70 -5.83 7.96
N THR A 25 7.03 -4.59 7.64
CA THR A 25 8.25 -4.25 6.89
C THR A 25 9.01 -3.17 7.64
N ALA A 26 10.26 -3.48 8.02
CA ALA A 26 11.15 -2.55 8.72
C ALA A 26 12.18 -1.97 7.76
N ILE A 27 12.01 -0.71 7.38
CA ILE A 27 12.95 0.03 6.51
C ILE A 27 14.01 0.68 7.39
N ILE A 28 15.21 0.12 7.43
CA ILE A 28 16.31 0.60 8.27
C ILE A 28 17.45 1.18 7.44
N GLY A 29 18.35 1.90 8.10
CA GLY A 29 19.55 2.47 7.47
C GLY A 29 19.90 3.83 8.04
N ARG A 30 21.00 4.40 7.57
CA ARG A 30 21.53 5.68 8.07
C ARG A 30 20.53 6.83 7.90
N ASN A 31 20.69 7.87 8.71
CA ASN A 31 19.96 9.11 8.49
C ASN A 31 20.36 9.73 7.14
N GLY A 32 19.36 10.19 6.39
CA GLY A 32 19.56 10.70 5.03
C GLY A 32 19.77 9.63 3.94
N ALA A 33 19.65 8.33 4.25
CA ALA A 33 19.77 7.26 3.26
C ALA A 33 18.58 7.17 2.28
N GLY A 34 17.49 7.93 2.48
CA GLY A 34 16.30 7.90 1.62
C GLY A 34 15.14 7.03 2.11
N LYS A 35 15.17 6.57 3.37
CA LYS A 35 14.11 5.72 3.96
C LYS A 35 12.71 6.33 3.82
N SER A 36 12.55 7.59 4.22
CA SER A 36 11.28 8.31 4.18
C SER A 36 10.75 8.49 2.76
N SER A 37 11.64 8.57 1.75
CA SER A 37 11.23 8.69 0.34
C SER A 37 10.37 7.52 -0.13
N PHE A 38 10.48 6.33 0.47
CA PHE A 38 9.58 5.21 0.17
C PHE A 38 8.18 5.42 0.76
N LEU A 39 8.08 5.87 2.02
CA LEU A 39 6.79 6.17 2.64
C LEU A 39 6.09 7.34 1.93
N ASP A 40 6.86 8.36 1.54
CA ASP A 40 6.39 9.49 0.75
C ASP A 40 5.92 9.07 -0.65
N ALA A 41 6.59 8.10 -1.30
CA ALA A 41 6.17 7.57 -2.59
C ALA A 41 4.82 6.84 -2.47
N ILE A 42 4.63 6.03 -1.41
CA ILE A 42 3.35 5.35 -1.17
C ILE A 42 2.26 6.38 -0.83
N ASP A 43 2.56 7.38 0.00
CA ASP A 43 1.62 8.47 0.30
C ASP A 43 1.21 9.23 -0.97
N THR A 44 2.19 9.57 -1.80
CA THR A 44 1.99 10.19 -3.12
C THR A 44 1.16 9.30 -4.04
N PHE A 45 1.31 7.98 -3.97
CA PHE A 45 0.50 7.05 -4.75
C PHE A 45 -0.97 7.08 -4.32
N TYR A 46 -1.26 7.15 -3.02
CA TYR A 46 -2.63 7.21 -2.50
C TYR A 46 -3.28 8.61 -2.58
N ASP A 47 -2.51 9.70 -2.58
CA ASP A 47 -3.02 11.06 -2.82
C ASP A 47 -3.06 11.38 -4.32
N ILE A 48 -4.26 11.29 -4.93
CA ILE A 48 -4.55 11.64 -6.34
C ILE A 48 -3.99 13.01 -6.74
N SER A 49 -3.91 13.90 -5.77
CA SER A 49 -3.63 15.32 -5.91
C SER A 49 -2.39 15.74 -5.13
N ALA A 50 -1.48 14.78 -4.90
CA ALA A 50 -0.24 15.00 -4.18
C ALA A 50 0.45 16.26 -4.70
N PRO A 51 0.85 17.19 -3.83
CA PRO A 51 1.60 18.37 -4.24
C PRO A 51 3.00 17.91 -4.68
N ILE A 52 3.27 18.00 -5.97
CA ILE A 52 4.55 17.62 -6.57
C ILE A 52 5.25 18.87 -7.08
N THR A 53 6.54 18.95 -6.79
CA THR A 53 7.43 20.03 -7.23
C THR A 53 8.60 19.45 -8.01
N GLU A 54 9.40 20.32 -8.64
CA GLU A 54 10.65 19.92 -9.31
C GLU A 54 11.60 19.19 -8.37
N GLU A 55 11.53 19.44 -7.05
CA GLU A 55 12.38 18.78 -6.04
C GLU A 55 11.99 17.32 -5.78
N ASP A 56 10.79 16.90 -6.20
CA ASP A 56 10.35 15.51 -6.09
C ASP A 56 10.87 14.64 -7.25
N PHE A 57 11.34 15.25 -8.34
CA PHE A 57 12.01 14.53 -9.44
C PHE A 57 13.45 14.23 -9.05
N PHE A 58 13.90 12.99 -9.30
CA PHE A 58 15.28 12.59 -9.03
C PHE A 58 16.24 13.52 -9.76
N ASN A 59 17.17 14.11 -9.02
CA ASN A 59 18.12 15.10 -9.54
C ASN A 59 17.44 16.31 -10.24
N ARG A 60 16.19 16.61 -9.89
CA ARG A 60 15.34 17.66 -10.51
C ARG A 60 15.18 17.50 -12.03
N ASP A 61 15.34 16.28 -12.54
CA ASP A 61 15.13 16.01 -13.96
C ASP A 61 13.64 15.87 -14.27
N ILE A 62 13.00 17.01 -14.55
CA ILE A 62 11.58 17.09 -14.93
C ILE A 62 11.28 16.46 -16.31
N GLY A 63 12.32 16.15 -17.11
CA GLY A 63 12.16 15.42 -18.37
C GLY A 63 11.92 13.93 -18.14
N SER A 64 12.29 13.42 -16.97
CA SER A 64 12.05 12.04 -16.56
C SER A 64 10.72 11.90 -15.84
N THR A 65 9.92 10.90 -16.23
CA THR A 65 8.66 10.57 -15.54
C THR A 65 8.96 9.89 -14.21
N ILE A 66 8.27 10.32 -13.15
CA ILE A 66 8.22 9.60 -11.88
C ILE A 66 7.26 8.43 -12.05
N GLU A 67 7.70 7.22 -11.70
CA GLU A 67 6.84 6.04 -11.71
C GLU A 67 6.80 5.42 -10.32
N ILE A 68 5.60 5.24 -9.78
CA ILE A 68 5.37 4.56 -8.51
C ILE A 68 4.41 3.41 -8.79
N ARG A 69 4.94 2.19 -8.87
CA ARG A 69 4.18 0.97 -9.13
C ARG A 69 4.00 0.18 -7.84
N VAL A 70 2.76 -0.05 -7.48
CA VAL A 70 2.35 -0.82 -6.31
C VAL A 70 1.76 -2.15 -6.77
N THR A 71 2.35 -3.24 -6.31
CA THR A 71 1.81 -4.59 -6.52
C THR A 71 1.11 -5.03 -5.26
N TYR A 72 -0.17 -5.39 -5.36
CA TYR A 72 -0.96 -5.96 -4.29
C TYR A 72 -1.04 -7.48 -4.41
N SER A 73 -1.16 -8.16 -3.26
CA SER A 73 -1.36 -9.61 -3.16
C SER A 73 -2.35 -9.95 -2.04
N ASN A 74 -2.69 -11.23 -1.90
CA ASN A 74 -3.67 -11.73 -0.93
C ASN A 74 -5.02 -11.00 -1.08
N LEU A 75 -5.55 -10.97 -2.31
CA LEU A 75 -6.84 -10.36 -2.59
C LEU A 75 -7.95 -11.24 -2.01
N ARG A 76 -8.95 -10.61 -1.38
CA ARG A 76 -10.20 -11.26 -0.99
C ARG A 76 -11.11 -11.45 -2.20
N ASP A 77 -12.15 -12.28 -2.08
CA ASP A 77 -13.04 -12.59 -3.20
C ASP A 77 -13.80 -11.34 -3.71
N ASP A 78 -14.28 -10.48 -2.81
CA ASP A 78 -14.90 -9.19 -3.12
C ASP A 78 -13.95 -8.25 -3.90
N GLU A 79 -12.67 -8.26 -3.54
CA GLU A 79 -11.62 -7.50 -4.24
C GLU A 79 -11.33 -8.10 -5.62
N LYS A 80 -11.34 -9.43 -5.73
CA LYS A 80 -11.12 -10.13 -7.00
C LYS A 80 -12.22 -9.84 -8.01
N GLU A 81 -13.46 -9.76 -7.55
CA GLU A 81 -14.61 -9.43 -8.39
C GLU A 81 -14.53 -8.00 -8.92
N GLU A 82 -14.20 -7.01 -8.07
CA GLU A 82 -14.09 -5.61 -8.51
C GLU A 82 -12.91 -5.38 -9.48
N PHE A 83 -11.77 -6.04 -9.24
CA PHE A 83 -10.54 -5.83 -10.02
C PHE A 83 -10.27 -6.92 -11.07
N GLN A 84 -11.23 -7.80 -11.36
CA GLN A 84 -11.07 -8.98 -12.20
C GLN A 84 -10.30 -8.72 -13.53
N PRO A 85 -10.55 -7.64 -14.30
CA PRO A 85 -9.83 -7.37 -15.55
C PRO A 85 -8.33 -7.02 -15.37
N TYR A 86 -7.94 -6.67 -14.15
CA TYR A 86 -6.61 -6.13 -13.79
C TYR A 86 -5.80 -7.10 -12.92
N ILE A 87 -6.34 -8.28 -12.64
CA ILE A 87 -5.67 -9.30 -11.83
C ILE A 87 -4.90 -10.26 -12.73
N LYS A 88 -3.63 -10.45 -12.41
CA LYS A 88 -2.76 -11.45 -13.04
C LYS A 88 -1.99 -12.21 -11.96
N ASP A 89 -1.98 -13.53 -12.04
CA ASP A 89 -1.29 -14.40 -11.08
C ASP A 89 -1.67 -14.11 -9.61
N ASP A 90 -2.96 -13.85 -9.38
CA ASP A 90 -3.51 -13.47 -8.06
C ASP A 90 -2.93 -12.15 -7.49
N ARG A 91 -2.50 -11.25 -8.38
CA ARG A 91 -1.94 -9.94 -8.04
C ARG A 91 -2.61 -8.83 -8.83
N LEU A 92 -2.78 -7.70 -8.17
CA LEU A 92 -3.21 -6.44 -8.79
C LEU A 92 -2.01 -5.51 -8.87
N ILE A 93 -1.68 -5.01 -10.06
CA ILE A 93 -0.56 -4.08 -10.28
C ILE A 93 -1.13 -2.74 -10.72
N VAL A 94 -0.81 -1.70 -9.96
CA VAL A 94 -1.24 -0.33 -10.24
C VAL A 94 -0.04 0.60 -10.26
N THR A 95 0.13 1.33 -11.35
CA THR A 95 1.24 2.27 -11.56
C THR A 95 0.71 3.70 -11.57
N LYS A 96 1.23 4.57 -10.71
CA LYS A 96 1.06 6.02 -10.82
C LYS A 96 2.23 6.60 -11.60
N ARG A 97 1.95 7.34 -12.68
CA ARG A 97 2.94 8.12 -13.43
C ARG A 97 2.73 9.60 -13.19
N ILE A 98 3.83 10.32 -12.97
CA ILE A 98 3.84 11.76 -12.78
C ILE A 98 4.86 12.38 -13.74
N SER A 99 4.37 13.20 -14.67
CA SER A 99 5.17 13.87 -15.70
C SER A 99 4.93 15.37 -15.66
N SER A 100 5.91 16.14 -16.15
CA SER A 100 5.74 17.56 -16.43
C SER A 100 5.37 17.75 -17.91
N GLU A 101 4.16 18.23 -18.20
CA GLU A 101 3.68 18.53 -19.55
C GLU A 101 3.33 20.03 -19.62
N ASN A 102 4.02 20.82 -20.46
CA ASN A 102 3.80 22.27 -20.60
C ASN A 102 3.83 23.03 -19.25
N ASP A 103 4.85 22.79 -18.43
CA ASP A 103 5.02 23.36 -17.08
C ASP A 103 3.88 23.04 -16.10
N ARG A 104 3.10 21.99 -16.38
CA ARG A 104 2.06 21.47 -15.49
C ARG A 104 2.35 20.03 -15.14
N ILE A 105 2.20 19.72 -13.85
CA ILE A 105 2.31 18.34 -13.37
C ILE A 105 1.04 17.58 -13.75
N MET A 106 1.22 16.50 -14.51
CA MET A 106 0.18 15.54 -14.86
C MET A 106 0.37 14.27 -14.05
N GLN A 107 -0.70 13.79 -13.42
CA GLN A 107 -0.69 12.56 -12.63
C GLN A 107 -1.75 11.61 -13.20
N ARG A 108 -1.32 10.43 -13.64
CA ARG A 108 -2.19 9.40 -14.25
C ARG A 108 -1.94 8.04 -13.59
N TYR A 109 -2.98 7.21 -13.53
CA TYR A 109 -2.89 5.85 -13.00
C TYR A 109 -3.06 4.85 -14.13
N TYR A 110 -2.33 3.74 -14.03
CA TYR A 110 -2.32 2.66 -15.01
C TYR A 110 -2.50 1.32 -14.31
N ALA A 111 -3.25 0.43 -14.93
CA ALA A 111 -3.46 -0.96 -14.54
C ALA A 111 -2.79 -1.88 -15.55
N ALA A 112 -2.19 -2.98 -15.12
CA ALA A 112 -1.93 -4.08 -16.05
C ALA A 112 -3.26 -4.78 -16.35
N ALA A 113 -3.82 -4.58 -17.54
CA ALA A 113 -5.02 -5.27 -18.00
C ALA A 113 -4.63 -6.40 -18.95
N LEU A 114 -5.22 -7.59 -18.80
CA LEU A 114 -5.09 -8.65 -19.79
C LEU A 114 -5.91 -8.27 -21.03
N GLN A 115 -5.22 -8.00 -22.12
CA GLN A 115 -5.82 -7.56 -23.38
C GLN A 115 -5.03 -8.10 -24.56
N ILE A 116 -5.69 -8.22 -25.70
CA ILE A 116 -4.98 -8.52 -26.95
C ILE A 116 -4.24 -7.25 -27.39
N PRO A 117 -2.93 -7.30 -27.73
CA PRO A 117 -2.14 -6.13 -28.10
C PRO A 117 -2.79 -5.18 -29.11
N ARG A 118 -3.36 -5.75 -30.19
CA ARG A 118 -4.08 -4.96 -31.20
C ARG A 118 -5.31 -4.26 -30.65
N PHE A 119 -6.05 -4.88 -29.74
CA PHE A 119 -7.23 -4.26 -29.14
C PHE A 119 -6.82 -3.12 -28.21
N ALA A 120 -5.72 -3.27 -27.48
CA ALA A 120 -5.15 -2.19 -26.70
C ALA A 120 -4.74 -0.99 -27.57
N GLU A 121 -4.11 -1.23 -28.74
CA GLU A 121 -3.78 -0.18 -29.72
C GLU A 121 -5.04 0.56 -30.22
N ILE A 122 -6.12 -0.17 -30.48
CA ILE A 122 -7.41 0.40 -30.88
C ILE A 122 -7.99 1.24 -29.74
N ARG A 123 -8.05 0.70 -28.51
CA ARG A 123 -8.58 1.40 -27.32
C ARG A 123 -7.80 2.68 -27.00
N ALA A 124 -6.48 2.69 -27.24
CA ALA A 124 -5.62 3.85 -27.03
C ALA A 124 -5.90 5.03 -27.98
N LYS A 125 -6.65 4.82 -29.08
CA LYS A 125 -7.01 5.93 -29.98
C LYS A 125 -7.99 6.90 -29.30
N PRO A 126 -7.76 8.22 -29.37
CA PRO A 126 -8.61 9.21 -28.70
C PRO A 126 -9.99 9.38 -29.36
N GLY A 127 -10.11 9.17 -30.68
CA GLY A 127 -11.35 9.40 -31.41
C GLY A 127 -12.22 8.16 -31.61
N LYS A 128 -13.54 8.24 -31.33
CA LYS A 128 -14.50 7.14 -31.62
C LYS A 128 -14.42 6.65 -33.07
N ARG A 129 -14.27 7.56 -34.04
CA ARG A 129 -14.14 7.20 -35.48
C ARG A 129 -12.81 6.50 -35.79
N GLU A 130 -11.74 6.89 -35.12
CA GLU A 130 -10.41 6.28 -35.30
C GLU A 130 -10.42 4.84 -34.79
N ARG A 131 -11.09 4.59 -33.66
CA ARG A 131 -11.30 3.22 -33.13
C ARG A 131 -12.04 2.32 -34.12
N VAL A 132 -13.14 2.83 -34.69
CA VAL A 132 -13.93 2.11 -35.70
C VAL A 132 -13.11 1.83 -36.96
N SER A 133 -12.32 2.80 -37.42
CA SER A 133 -11.44 2.62 -38.59
C SER A 133 -10.39 1.55 -38.32
N ALA A 134 -9.71 1.62 -37.17
CA ALA A 134 -8.66 0.68 -36.80
C ALA A 134 -9.19 -0.75 -36.63
N TRP A 135 -10.38 -0.93 -36.03
CA TRP A 135 -11.05 -2.23 -35.98
C TRP A 135 -11.35 -2.76 -37.39
N ASN A 136 -11.95 -1.93 -38.25
CA ASN A 136 -12.32 -2.35 -39.60
C ASN A 136 -11.10 -2.66 -40.50
N GLU A 137 -9.95 -2.03 -40.25
CA GLU A 137 -8.66 -2.36 -40.87
C GLU A 137 -8.15 -3.70 -40.37
N MET A 138 -8.16 -3.93 -39.05
CA MET A 138 -7.75 -5.18 -38.44
C MET A 138 -8.58 -6.37 -38.94
N VAL A 139 -9.90 -6.23 -39.07
CA VAL A 139 -10.77 -7.27 -39.68
C VAL A 139 -10.35 -7.61 -41.11
N ASN A 140 -9.79 -6.67 -41.88
CA ASN A 140 -9.31 -6.96 -43.25
C ASN A 140 -7.93 -7.61 -43.28
N SER A 141 -7.13 -7.44 -42.22
CA SER A 141 -5.76 -7.95 -42.14
C SER A 141 -5.69 -9.44 -41.82
N ASP A 142 -6.80 -10.04 -41.34
CA ASP A 142 -6.92 -11.45 -40.93
C ASP A 142 -5.85 -11.87 -39.90
N GLU A 143 -5.31 -10.91 -39.13
CA GLU A 143 -4.25 -11.13 -38.13
C GLU A 143 -4.73 -11.96 -36.92
N LEU A 144 -6.03 -11.92 -36.60
CA LEU A 144 -6.66 -12.72 -35.54
C LEU A 144 -7.82 -13.53 -36.15
N PRO A 145 -7.87 -14.85 -35.92
CA PRO A 145 -8.86 -15.73 -36.55
C PRO A 145 -10.27 -15.44 -36.04
N ASN A 146 -11.27 -15.49 -36.92
CA ASN A 146 -12.69 -15.33 -36.55
C ASN A 146 -13.04 -14.00 -35.85
N LEU A 147 -12.30 -12.93 -36.13
CA LEU A 147 -12.78 -11.58 -35.83
C LEU A 147 -14.13 -11.37 -36.52
N GLY A 148 -15.09 -10.78 -35.81
CA GLY A 148 -16.43 -10.51 -36.34
C GLY A 148 -16.45 -9.58 -37.57
N GLY A 149 -17.63 -9.07 -37.90
CA GLY A 149 -17.80 -8.18 -39.06
C GLY A 149 -17.24 -6.76 -38.85
N LYS A 150 -17.24 -5.99 -39.95
CA LYS A 150 -17.05 -4.54 -39.89
C LYS A 150 -18.18 -3.88 -39.12
N VAL A 151 -17.84 -2.88 -38.31
CA VAL A 151 -18.79 -2.15 -37.46
C VAL A 151 -18.78 -0.66 -37.77
N ARG A 152 -19.85 0.03 -37.35
CA ARG A 152 -20.05 1.47 -37.57
C ARG A 152 -20.07 2.29 -36.28
N SER A 153 -20.08 1.63 -35.12
CA SER A 153 -20.12 2.26 -33.80
C SER A 153 -18.91 1.87 -32.96
N ALA A 154 -18.33 2.83 -32.25
CA ALA A 154 -17.22 2.57 -31.33
C ALA A 154 -17.65 1.73 -30.13
N ASP A 155 -18.90 1.86 -29.69
CA ASP A 155 -19.43 1.09 -28.57
C ASP A 155 -19.62 -0.39 -28.96
N GLU A 156 -19.90 -0.64 -30.25
CA GLU A 156 -19.96 -2.00 -30.82
C GLU A 156 -18.56 -2.61 -30.96
N VAL A 157 -17.55 -1.81 -31.35
CA VAL A 157 -16.13 -2.23 -31.35
C VAL A 157 -15.71 -2.69 -29.95
N GLU A 158 -16.04 -1.92 -28.90
CA GLU A 158 -15.67 -2.29 -27.52
C GLU A 158 -16.32 -3.60 -27.08
N ARG A 159 -17.62 -3.78 -27.39
CA ARG A 159 -18.34 -5.02 -27.08
C ARG A 159 -17.70 -6.22 -27.78
N LEU A 160 -17.37 -6.10 -29.06
CA LEU A 160 -16.75 -7.18 -29.83
C LEU A 160 -15.33 -7.49 -29.35
N MET A 161 -14.50 -6.48 -29.05
CA MET A 161 -13.18 -6.69 -28.45
C MET A 161 -13.29 -7.45 -27.14
N SER A 162 -14.22 -7.07 -26.26
CA SER A 162 -14.41 -7.71 -24.96
C SER A 162 -14.92 -9.15 -25.07
N GLU A 163 -15.88 -9.41 -25.97
CA GLU A 163 -16.40 -10.76 -26.23
C GLU A 163 -15.33 -11.68 -26.82
N TYR A 164 -14.48 -11.15 -27.70
CA TYR A 164 -13.37 -11.92 -28.29
C TYR A 164 -12.29 -12.22 -27.24
N GLU A 165 -11.88 -11.24 -26.43
CA GLU A 165 -10.92 -11.44 -25.33
C GLU A 165 -11.41 -12.49 -24.32
N ALA A 166 -12.70 -12.51 -24.00
CA ALA A 166 -13.29 -13.51 -23.10
C ALA A 166 -13.21 -14.95 -23.66
N ASN A 167 -13.28 -15.11 -24.98
CA ASN A 167 -13.24 -16.41 -25.65
C ASN A 167 -11.83 -16.86 -26.06
N HIS A 168 -10.84 -15.95 -26.05
CA HIS A 168 -9.48 -16.21 -26.53
C HIS A 168 -8.38 -15.74 -25.56
N PRO A 169 -8.30 -16.32 -24.36
CA PRO A 169 -7.27 -15.94 -23.37
C PRO A 169 -5.84 -16.21 -23.83
N GLU A 170 -5.61 -17.09 -24.80
CA GLU A 170 -4.30 -17.42 -25.36
C GLU A 170 -3.60 -16.26 -26.09
N PHE A 171 -4.35 -15.26 -26.57
CA PHE A 171 -3.79 -14.08 -27.25
C PHE A 171 -3.65 -12.86 -26.33
N MET A 172 -4.08 -12.97 -25.07
CA MET A 172 -4.05 -11.86 -24.13
C MET A 172 -2.65 -11.70 -23.53
N GLU A 173 -2.17 -10.45 -23.54
CA GLU A 173 -0.95 -10.04 -22.87
C GLU A 173 -1.28 -8.99 -21.79
N ALA A 174 -0.40 -8.83 -20.81
CA ALA A 174 -0.57 -7.81 -19.79
C ALA A 174 -0.11 -6.46 -20.36
N ILE A 175 -1.07 -5.56 -20.60
CA ILE A 175 -0.82 -4.25 -21.19
C ILE A 175 -1.26 -3.16 -20.21
N GLU A 176 -0.42 -2.16 -20.02
CA GLU A 176 -0.76 -1.03 -19.16
C GLU A 176 -1.84 -0.16 -19.80
N ARG A 177 -2.97 -0.03 -19.10
CA ARG A 177 -4.12 0.79 -19.49
C ARG A 177 -4.31 1.91 -18.49
N GLU A 178 -4.52 3.14 -18.98
CA GLU A 178 -4.93 4.26 -18.12
C GLU A 178 -6.31 3.97 -17.52
N GLU A 179 -6.42 4.05 -16.18
CA GLU A 179 -7.61 3.69 -15.45
C GLU A 179 -7.82 4.61 -14.25
N GLN A 180 -9.08 4.89 -13.91
CA GLN A 180 -9.43 5.69 -12.75
C GLN A 180 -9.66 4.79 -11.53
N PHE A 181 -8.58 4.57 -10.77
CA PHE A 181 -8.63 3.75 -9.54
C PHE A 181 -9.14 4.49 -8.30
N PHE A 182 -9.13 5.81 -8.35
CA PHE A 182 -9.49 6.70 -7.25
C PHE A 182 -10.65 7.63 -7.66
N GLY A 183 -11.58 7.89 -6.74
CA GLY A 183 -12.81 8.65 -6.99
C GLY A 183 -12.60 10.16 -6.91
N PRO A 184 -13.56 10.98 -7.35
CA PRO A 184 -13.49 12.43 -7.19
C PRO A 184 -13.32 12.83 -5.72
N ARG A 185 -12.45 13.81 -5.44
CA ARG A 185 -12.10 14.30 -4.08
C ARG A 185 -13.29 14.54 -3.10
N ASN A 186 -14.49 14.79 -3.62
CA ASN A 186 -15.67 15.21 -2.86
C ASN A 186 -16.66 14.07 -2.55
N ILE A 187 -16.45 12.88 -3.13
CA ILE A 187 -17.29 11.70 -2.93
C ILE A 187 -16.29 10.60 -2.59
N GLY A 188 -16.15 10.32 -1.29
CA GLY A 188 -15.16 9.37 -0.81
C GLY A 188 -15.23 8.05 -1.59
N GLY A 189 -14.07 7.59 -2.05
CA GLY A 189 -13.90 6.23 -2.56
C GLY A 189 -13.76 6.14 -4.07
N GLY A 190 -12.53 5.98 -4.57
CA GLY A 190 -12.38 5.15 -5.77
C GLY A 190 -12.21 3.70 -5.42
N LYS A 191 -12.11 2.86 -6.44
CA LYS A 191 -12.03 1.40 -6.34
C LYS A 191 -11.02 0.94 -5.27
N LEU A 192 -9.83 1.55 -5.18
CA LEU A 192 -8.81 1.18 -4.18
C LEU A 192 -9.13 1.62 -2.75
N ASP A 193 -9.76 2.77 -2.57
CA ASP A 193 -10.09 3.38 -1.28
C ASP A 193 -11.17 2.60 -0.51
N LYS A 194 -12.03 1.88 -1.24
CA LYS A 194 -13.06 0.98 -0.69
C LYS A 194 -12.45 -0.18 0.08
N PHE A 195 -11.28 -0.66 -0.38
CA PHE A 195 -10.68 -1.89 0.11
C PHE A 195 -9.38 -1.69 0.90
N THR A 196 -8.64 -0.62 0.62
CA THR A 196 -7.39 -0.30 1.34
C THR A 196 -7.35 1.16 1.78
N LYS A 197 -6.89 1.38 3.01
CA LYS A 197 -6.60 2.72 3.53
C LYS A 197 -5.14 2.81 3.93
N TYR A 198 -4.42 3.73 3.29
CA TYR A 198 -3.07 4.09 3.68
C TYR A 198 -3.09 5.21 4.71
N VAL A 199 -2.37 5.03 5.81
CA VAL A 199 -2.22 6.04 6.87
C VAL A 199 -0.75 6.24 7.17
N LEU A 200 -0.22 7.44 6.90
CA LEU A 200 1.14 7.82 7.24
C LEU A 200 1.20 8.60 8.56
N VAL A 201 1.95 8.06 9.52
CA VAL A 201 2.34 8.75 10.76
C VAL A 201 3.76 9.31 10.57
N PRO A 202 3.93 10.61 10.30
CA PRO A 202 5.25 11.21 10.12
C PRO A 202 6.03 11.29 11.44
N ALA A 203 7.35 11.42 11.36
CA ALA A 203 8.22 11.50 12.54
C ALA A 203 7.95 12.77 13.35
N VAL A 204 7.89 13.90 12.65
CA VAL A 204 7.50 15.21 13.18
C VAL A 204 6.47 15.81 12.24
N ARG A 205 5.43 16.41 12.82
CA ARG A 205 4.37 17.04 12.04
C ARG A 205 4.89 18.30 11.35
N LYS A 206 4.55 18.50 10.08
CA LYS A 206 4.94 19.71 9.35
C LYS A 206 3.99 20.84 9.75
N ALA A 207 4.48 22.07 9.81
CA ALA A 207 3.66 23.26 10.11
C ALA A 207 2.47 23.42 9.12
N SER A 208 2.63 22.93 7.89
CA SER A 208 1.56 22.86 6.88
C SER A 208 0.38 21.97 7.27
N ASP A 209 0.58 20.97 8.14
CA ASP A 209 -0.43 20.00 8.54
C ASP A 209 -1.37 20.52 9.65
N GLU A 210 -1.09 21.72 10.18
CA GLU A 210 -1.94 22.43 11.14
C GLU A 210 -3.16 23.05 10.47
N VAL A 211 -3.02 23.46 9.20
CA VAL A 211 -4.07 24.19 8.46
C VAL A 211 -5.21 23.26 7.99
N SER A 212 -4.93 21.97 7.79
CA SER A 212 -5.91 21.04 7.19
C SER A 212 -6.93 20.44 8.18
N GLY A 213 -6.72 20.59 9.49
CA GLY A 213 -7.68 20.39 10.58
C GLY A 213 -8.34 18.99 10.77
N LYS A 214 -8.47 18.17 9.72
CA LYS A 214 -9.34 16.98 9.68
C LYS A 214 -8.71 15.72 9.04
N LYS A 215 -7.42 15.76 8.66
CA LYS A 215 -6.76 14.64 7.94
C LYS A 215 -5.50 14.07 8.61
N GLY A 216 -5.27 14.36 9.89
CA GLY A 216 -4.10 13.80 10.59
C GLY A 216 -4.21 12.30 10.83
N ALA A 217 -3.08 11.61 10.92
CA ALA A 217 -3.01 10.15 11.12
C ALA A 217 -3.81 9.66 12.34
N ILE A 218 -3.82 10.42 13.44
CA ILE A 218 -4.61 10.12 14.65
C ILE A 218 -6.10 10.00 14.32
N TYR A 219 -6.65 10.94 13.54
CA TYR A 219 -8.06 10.93 13.15
C TYR A 219 -8.34 9.79 12.18
N GLN A 220 -7.45 9.51 11.22
CA GLN A 220 -7.62 8.39 10.30
C GLN A 220 -7.61 7.03 11.02
N ILE A 221 -6.75 6.86 12.03
CA ILE A 221 -6.73 5.66 12.88
C ILE A 221 -8.01 5.57 13.72
N LEU A 222 -8.46 6.68 14.31
CA LEU A 222 -9.69 6.73 15.08
C LEU A 222 -10.91 6.39 14.21
N ASP A 223 -11.01 6.99 13.03
CA ASP A 223 -12.04 6.72 12.03
C ASP A 223 -12.00 5.25 11.63
N MET A 224 -10.82 4.64 11.47
CA MET A 224 -10.71 3.21 11.19
C MET A 224 -11.24 2.33 12.34
N ILE A 225 -10.91 2.66 13.59
CA ILE A 225 -11.42 1.94 14.78
C ILE A 225 -12.94 2.04 14.84
N VAL A 226 -13.47 3.26 14.66
CA VAL A 226 -14.91 3.53 14.72
C VAL A 226 -15.63 2.87 13.56
N LEU A 227 -15.13 2.99 12.34
CA LEU A 227 -15.72 2.41 11.12
C LEU A 227 -15.78 0.88 11.20
N ARG A 228 -14.73 0.23 11.70
CA ARG A 228 -14.74 -1.23 11.95
C ARG A 228 -15.79 -1.60 13.00
N LYS A 229 -15.89 -0.86 14.10
CA LYS A 229 -16.92 -1.10 15.13
C LYS A 229 -18.34 -0.89 14.60
N ILE A 230 -18.58 0.16 13.82
CA ILE A 230 -19.90 0.47 13.26
C ILE A 230 -20.30 -0.58 12.22
N ASN A 231 -19.40 -0.95 11.30
CA ASN A 231 -19.68 -1.96 10.29
C ASN A 231 -19.87 -3.36 10.89
N ALA A 232 -19.34 -3.63 12.08
CA ALA A 232 -19.55 -4.89 12.80
C ALA A 232 -20.93 -5.00 13.49
N ARG A 233 -21.68 -3.89 13.62
CA ARG A 233 -23.00 -3.92 14.27
C ARG A 233 -24.08 -4.47 13.33
N GLU A 234 -24.86 -5.43 13.81
CA GLU A 234 -25.93 -6.06 13.01
C GLU A 234 -27.04 -5.09 12.59
N ASP A 235 -27.42 -4.16 13.46
CA ASP A 235 -28.48 -3.18 13.16
C ASP A 235 -28.09 -2.27 11.99
N ILE A 236 -26.81 -1.89 11.91
CA ILE A 236 -26.27 -1.09 10.80
C ILE A 236 -26.19 -1.92 9.52
N GLN A 237 -25.82 -3.20 9.59
CA GLN A 237 -25.79 -4.08 8.42
C GLN A 237 -27.19 -4.31 7.84
N LYS A 238 -28.17 -4.58 8.70
CA LYS A 238 -29.59 -4.70 8.30
C LYS A 238 -30.09 -3.41 7.65
N PHE A 239 -29.83 -2.26 8.28
CA PHE A 239 -30.22 -0.96 7.72
C PHE A 239 -29.59 -0.68 6.35
N LYS A 240 -28.29 -0.98 6.16
CA LYS A 240 -27.63 -0.82 4.85
C LYS A 240 -28.30 -1.70 3.79
N SER A 241 -28.56 -2.95 4.10
CA SER A 241 -29.20 -3.91 3.17
C SER A 241 -30.61 -3.45 2.79
N GLU A 242 -31.44 -3.08 3.77
CA GLU A 242 -32.78 -2.55 3.54
C GLU A 242 -32.76 -1.24 2.74
N PHE A 243 -31.79 -0.37 2.99
CA PHE A 243 -31.61 0.87 2.25
C PHE A 243 -31.25 0.60 0.79
N GLU A 244 -30.29 -0.29 0.53
CA GLU A 244 -29.87 -0.69 -0.81
C GLU A 244 -31.02 -1.30 -1.60
N GLU A 245 -31.74 -2.26 -1.02
CA GLU A 245 -32.92 -2.87 -1.64
C GLU A 245 -33.99 -1.81 -1.98
N ARG A 246 -34.24 -0.88 -1.05
CA ARG A 246 -35.25 0.15 -1.25
C ARG A 246 -34.83 1.18 -2.29
N VAL A 247 -33.55 1.51 -2.39
CA VAL A 247 -33.02 2.40 -3.43
C VAL A 247 -33.12 1.72 -4.79
N ILE A 248 -32.69 0.47 -4.93
CA ILE A 248 -32.80 -0.30 -6.18
C ILE A 248 -34.27 -0.39 -6.61
N LYS A 249 -35.17 -0.69 -5.67
CA LYS A 249 -36.60 -0.77 -5.96
C LYS A 249 -37.17 0.56 -6.44
N LEU A 250 -36.87 1.68 -5.76
CA LEU A 250 -37.42 2.99 -6.11
C LEU A 250 -36.85 3.57 -7.40
N TYR A 251 -35.56 3.35 -7.67
CA TYR A 251 -34.86 3.97 -8.79
C TYR A 251 -34.68 3.05 -10.00
N SER A 252 -35.16 1.80 -9.94
CA SER A 252 -35.09 0.88 -11.08
C SER A 252 -35.71 1.49 -12.34
N SER A 253 -35.13 1.18 -13.49
CA SER A 253 -35.57 1.70 -14.79
C SER A 253 -37.02 1.33 -15.15
N GLU A 254 -37.56 0.27 -14.54
CA GLU A 254 -38.97 -0.13 -14.66
C GLU A 254 -39.93 0.81 -13.93
N ASN A 255 -39.47 1.46 -12.85
CA ASN A 255 -40.29 2.32 -11.99
C ASN A 255 -40.15 3.82 -12.30
N LEU A 256 -39.12 4.23 -13.06
CA LEU A 256 -38.88 5.63 -13.44
C LEU A 256 -39.23 5.88 -14.92
N THR A 257 -40.44 6.38 -15.18
CA THR A 257 -40.93 6.65 -16.55
C THR A 257 -40.62 8.07 -17.06
N GLU A 258 -40.11 8.95 -16.21
CA GLU A 258 -39.98 10.39 -16.49
C GLU A 258 -39.00 10.68 -17.64
N LEU A 259 -37.85 9.99 -17.68
CA LEU A 259 -36.83 10.18 -18.74
C LEU A 259 -37.30 9.61 -20.10
N PRO A 260 -37.84 8.38 -20.16
CA PRO A 260 -38.46 7.87 -21.38
C PRO A 260 -39.60 8.74 -21.91
N GLU A 261 -40.47 9.25 -21.04
CA GLU A 261 -41.56 10.17 -21.41
C GLU A 261 -41.04 11.48 -21.99
N LEU A 262 -40.01 12.07 -21.37
CA LEU A 262 -39.33 13.24 -21.91
C LEU A 262 -38.70 12.95 -23.28
N GLY A 263 -38.07 11.79 -23.45
CA GLY A 263 -37.50 11.34 -24.72
C GLY A 263 -38.55 11.27 -25.83
N ASN A 264 -39.74 10.75 -25.52
CA ASN A 264 -40.87 10.71 -26.45
C ASN A 264 -41.39 12.11 -26.81
N SER A 265 -41.56 12.99 -25.82
CA SER A 265 -42.01 14.38 -26.03
C SER A 265 -41.04 15.17 -26.91
N ILE A 266 -39.74 15.04 -26.65
CA ILE A 266 -38.70 15.68 -27.48
C ILE A 266 -38.66 15.04 -28.86
N SER A 267 -38.83 13.72 -28.99
CA SER A 267 -38.87 13.03 -30.28
C SER A 267 -39.98 13.55 -31.19
N GLN A 268 -41.20 13.76 -30.65
CA GLN A 268 -42.31 14.34 -31.41
C GLN A 268 -41.99 15.76 -31.92
N THR A 269 -41.21 16.52 -31.15
CA THR A 269 -40.77 17.85 -31.56
C THR A 269 -39.65 17.78 -32.58
N LEU A 270 -38.70 16.85 -32.40
CA LEU A 270 -37.55 16.64 -33.28
C LEU A 270 -37.97 16.17 -34.67
N GLU A 271 -38.99 15.32 -34.75
CA GLU A 271 -39.53 14.78 -36.01
C GLU A 271 -40.06 15.88 -36.95
N LYS A 272 -40.51 17.02 -36.40
CA LYS A 272 -40.93 18.19 -37.19
C LYS A 272 -39.77 18.87 -37.92
N PHE A 273 -38.55 18.78 -37.37
CA PHE A 273 -37.35 19.39 -37.95
C PHE A 273 -36.50 18.38 -38.72
N ALA A 274 -36.51 17.11 -38.32
CA ALA A 274 -35.74 16.03 -38.91
C ALA A 274 -36.60 14.74 -38.99
N PRO A 275 -37.35 14.54 -40.09
CA PRO A 275 -38.21 13.37 -40.27
C PRO A 275 -37.42 12.06 -40.14
N GLY A 276 -37.96 11.11 -39.37
CA GLY A 276 -37.31 9.82 -39.10
C GLY A 276 -36.26 9.81 -37.98
N SER A 277 -36.12 10.90 -37.21
CA SER A 277 -35.21 10.97 -36.06
C SER A 277 -35.96 10.76 -34.74
N GLN A 278 -35.42 9.91 -33.86
CA GLN A 278 -35.98 9.65 -32.52
C GLN A 278 -34.89 9.81 -31.45
N LEU A 279 -35.21 10.50 -30.36
CA LEU A 279 -34.37 10.60 -29.18
C LEU A 279 -34.81 9.55 -28.15
N LYS A 280 -33.96 8.55 -27.92
CA LYS A 280 -34.17 7.55 -26.87
C LYS A 280 -33.39 7.95 -25.63
N LEU A 281 -34.11 8.08 -24.52
CA LEU A 281 -33.56 8.36 -23.20
C LEU A 281 -33.94 7.20 -22.27
N GLY A 282 -32.99 6.75 -21.46
CA GLY A 282 -33.18 5.68 -20.49
C GLY A 282 -32.29 5.91 -19.28
N TRP A 283 -32.62 5.25 -18.18
CA TRP A 283 -31.81 5.24 -16.98
C TRP A 283 -30.79 4.11 -17.04
N ASP A 284 -29.56 4.39 -16.59
CA ASP A 284 -28.54 3.37 -16.36
C ASP A 284 -28.86 2.57 -15.08
N GLU A 285 -28.09 1.51 -14.82
CA GLU A 285 -28.21 0.71 -13.59
C GLU A 285 -28.04 1.57 -12.32
N VAL A 286 -28.94 1.36 -11.36
CA VAL A 286 -28.93 2.07 -10.09
C VAL A 286 -27.77 1.57 -9.23
N LYS A 287 -26.86 2.48 -8.89
CA LYS A 287 -25.87 2.25 -7.84
C LYS A 287 -26.32 2.95 -6.56
N PRO A 288 -26.60 2.21 -5.47
CA PRO A 288 -26.98 2.81 -4.20
C PRO A 288 -25.91 3.81 -3.72
N PRO A 289 -26.32 4.98 -3.20
CA PRO A 289 -25.37 5.95 -2.67
C PRO A 289 -24.77 5.47 -1.35
N GLU A 290 -23.49 5.78 -1.12
CA GLU A 290 -22.86 5.52 0.18
C GLU A 290 -23.48 6.37 1.29
N ILE A 291 -23.67 5.78 2.48
CA ILE A 291 -24.21 6.47 3.65
C ILE A 291 -23.03 7.06 4.45
N PRO A 292 -22.82 8.40 4.45
CA PRO A 292 -21.69 9.00 5.13
C PRO A 292 -21.87 8.94 6.66
N LEU A 293 -20.79 8.62 7.37
CA LEU A 293 -20.75 8.69 8.84
C LEU A 293 -20.59 10.14 9.31
N PRO A 294 -21.13 10.51 10.48
CA PRO A 294 -20.91 11.83 11.06
C PRO A 294 -19.42 12.01 11.40
N PRO A 295 -18.85 13.22 11.19
CA PRO A 295 -17.44 13.46 11.46
C PRO A 295 -17.16 13.38 12.97
N ALA A 296 -16.12 12.62 13.35
CA ALA A 296 -15.69 12.53 14.73
C ALA A 296 -15.00 13.84 15.18
N ARG A 297 -15.34 14.30 16.40
CA ARG A 297 -14.61 15.38 17.08
C ARG A 297 -13.91 14.79 18.30
N ALA A 298 -12.58 14.79 18.28
CA ALA A 298 -11.77 14.30 19.39
C ALA A 298 -11.00 15.45 20.04
N THR A 299 -11.15 15.58 21.35
CA THR A 299 -10.41 16.49 22.24
C THR A 299 -9.62 15.66 23.26
N LEU A 300 -8.65 16.30 23.93
CA LEU A 300 -7.86 15.65 24.97
C LEU A 300 -7.75 16.56 26.18
N VAL A 301 -7.88 15.97 27.36
CA VAL A 301 -7.71 16.64 28.65
C VAL A 301 -6.31 16.35 29.17
N GLU A 302 -5.55 17.40 29.50
CA GLU A 302 -4.23 17.33 30.12
C GLU A 302 -4.24 18.33 31.28
N ASP A 303 -3.86 17.90 32.49
CA ASP A 303 -3.86 18.74 33.70
C ASP A 303 -5.17 19.52 33.91
N SER A 304 -6.31 18.84 33.70
CA SER A 304 -7.67 19.39 33.79
C SER A 304 -8.04 20.41 32.71
N PHE A 305 -7.20 20.59 31.68
CA PHE A 305 -7.47 21.46 30.54
C PHE A 305 -7.81 20.66 29.27
N GLU A 306 -9.06 20.78 28.82
CA GLU A 306 -9.52 20.23 27.55
C GLU A 306 -9.06 21.09 26.36
N GLY A 307 -8.51 20.46 25.33
CA GLY A 307 -8.15 21.15 24.10
C GLY A 307 -8.08 20.23 22.89
N GLU A 308 -7.85 20.83 21.73
CA GLU A 308 -7.61 20.09 20.48
C GLU A 308 -6.32 19.26 20.60
N ILE A 309 -6.38 17.99 20.14
CA ILE A 309 -5.23 17.07 20.17
C ILE A 309 -4.02 17.68 19.45
N THR A 310 -4.27 18.41 18.36
CA THR A 310 -3.25 19.05 17.53
C THR A 310 -2.41 20.08 18.30
N ARG A 311 -2.94 20.68 19.35
CA ARG A 311 -2.26 21.70 20.18
C ARG A 311 -1.58 21.11 21.42
N LYS A 312 -1.71 19.80 21.65
CA LYS A 312 -1.06 19.11 22.77
C LYS A 312 0.39 18.79 22.43
N GLY A 313 1.23 18.65 23.46
CA GLY A 313 2.65 18.34 23.27
C GLY A 313 2.87 17.00 22.54
N HIS A 314 3.95 16.90 21.75
CA HIS A 314 4.26 15.72 20.95
C HIS A 314 4.35 14.43 21.77
N GLY A 315 4.84 14.48 23.01
CA GLY A 315 4.88 13.31 23.89
C GLY A 315 3.48 12.73 24.18
N LEU A 316 2.49 13.58 24.42
CA LEU A 316 1.11 13.18 24.68
C LEU A 316 0.40 12.72 23.40
N GLN A 317 0.65 13.40 22.27
CA GLN A 317 0.18 12.95 20.95
C GLN A 317 0.72 11.56 20.61
N ARG A 318 2.02 11.32 20.88
CA ARG A 318 2.67 10.03 20.65
C ARG A 318 2.11 8.94 21.54
N ALA A 319 1.89 9.25 22.82
CA ALA A 319 1.22 8.34 23.74
C ALA A 319 -0.18 7.97 23.24
N LEU A 320 -0.95 8.94 22.75
CA LEU A 320 -2.26 8.69 22.15
C LEU A 320 -2.17 7.78 20.92
N ILE A 321 -1.22 8.00 20.01
CA ILE A 321 -0.99 7.10 18.87
C ILE A 321 -0.73 5.67 19.36
N VAL A 322 0.18 5.48 20.30
CA VAL A 322 0.48 4.15 20.85
C VAL A 322 -0.76 3.51 21.48
N THR A 323 -1.57 4.27 22.21
CA THR A 323 -2.83 3.78 22.79
C THR A 323 -3.86 3.41 21.73
N LEU A 324 -3.99 4.19 20.66
CA LEU A 324 -4.90 3.87 19.55
C LEU A 324 -4.45 2.61 18.81
N LEU A 325 -3.14 2.47 18.57
CA LEU A 325 -2.55 1.26 18.00
C LEU A 325 -2.77 0.06 18.91
N GLN A 326 -2.63 0.23 20.22
CA GLN A 326 -2.95 -0.81 21.19
C GLN A 326 -4.42 -1.22 21.12
N HIS A 327 -5.34 -0.27 21.02
CA HIS A 327 -6.76 -0.58 20.85
C HIS A 327 -7.05 -1.26 19.50
N LEU A 328 -6.33 -0.93 18.42
CA LEU A 328 -6.41 -1.67 17.16
C LEU A 328 -5.89 -3.12 17.27
N ALA A 329 -4.91 -3.36 18.15
CA ALA A 329 -4.30 -4.67 18.37
C ALA A 329 -5.11 -5.55 19.33
N MET A 330 -5.77 -4.95 20.33
CA MET A 330 -6.61 -5.61 21.32
C MET A 330 -7.94 -6.10 20.74
N ARG A 331 -7.90 -6.78 19.59
CA ARG A 331 -9.07 -7.45 19.00
C ARG A 331 -9.58 -8.52 19.99
N VAL A 332 -10.43 -8.10 20.91
CA VAL A 332 -11.32 -9.00 21.65
C VAL A 332 -12.20 -9.61 20.55
N PRO A 333 -12.17 -10.94 20.34
CA PRO A 333 -13.22 -11.59 19.57
C PRO A 333 -14.52 -11.14 20.22
N ILE A 334 -15.47 -10.63 19.44
CA ILE A 334 -16.83 -10.50 19.94
C ILE A 334 -17.27 -11.95 20.18
N GLU A 335 -17.02 -12.47 21.38
CA GLU A 335 -17.69 -13.66 21.84
C GLU A 335 -19.18 -13.32 21.79
N PRO A 336 -20.02 -14.12 21.11
CA PRO A 336 -21.44 -13.95 21.22
C PRO A 336 -21.78 -14.02 22.71
N THR A 337 -22.36 -12.95 23.23
CA THR A 337 -22.90 -12.94 24.59
C THR A 337 -23.83 -14.14 24.73
N VAL A 338 -23.63 -14.93 25.78
CA VAL A 338 -24.32 -16.20 26.08
C VAL A 338 -25.81 -16.00 26.42
N GLU A 339 -26.41 -14.90 25.96
CA GLU A 339 -27.81 -14.53 26.23
C GLU A 339 -28.77 -14.83 25.07
N ASP A 340 -28.28 -15.32 23.91
CA ASP A 340 -29.11 -15.66 22.75
C ASP A 340 -29.26 -17.17 22.49
N LEU A 341 -29.10 -18.01 23.51
CA LEU A 341 -29.43 -19.44 23.42
C LEU A 341 -30.80 -19.71 24.04
N ASP A 342 -31.85 -19.19 23.39
CA ASP A 342 -33.18 -19.78 23.50
C ASP A 342 -33.41 -20.68 22.28
N GLU A 343 -33.72 -21.92 22.63
CA GLU A 343 -33.96 -23.09 21.81
C GLU A 343 -35.03 -22.85 20.73
N GLU A 344 -34.70 -23.02 19.45
CA GLU A 344 -35.53 -23.76 18.49
C GLU A 344 -34.65 -24.36 17.38
N GLU A 345 -34.42 -25.68 17.47
CA GLU A 345 -33.95 -26.50 16.35
C GLU A 345 -35.00 -26.46 15.24
N THR A 346 -34.78 -25.66 14.20
CA THR A 346 -35.41 -25.89 12.90
C THR A 346 -34.41 -25.71 11.76
N ASP A 347 -34.47 -26.70 10.88
CA ASP A 347 -33.75 -26.89 9.63
C ASP A 347 -33.73 -25.61 8.76
N ILE A 348 -32.56 -25.00 8.58
CA ILE A 348 -32.34 -23.94 7.59
C ILE A 348 -31.04 -24.24 6.83
N SER A 349 -31.24 -24.79 5.63
CA SER A 349 -30.36 -24.64 4.47
C SER A 349 -29.50 -23.37 4.56
N LYS A 350 -28.17 -23.53 4.51
CA LYS A 350 -27.17 -22.45 4.42
C LYS A 350 -27.76 -21.20 3.74
N PRO A 351 -27.91 -20.06 4.42
CA PRO A 351 -28.19 -18.83 3.71
C PRO A 351 -26.98 -18.53 2.83
N LYS A 352 -27.19 -18.61 1.50
CA LYS A 352 -26.28 -17.99 0.54
C LYS A 352 -26.36 -16.48 0.77
N GLY A 353 -25.22 -15.83 0.99
CA GLY A 353 -25.05 -14.41 0.68
C GLY A 353 -25.19 -13.40 1.81
N LEU A 354 -24.61 -13.64 2.99
CA LEU A 354 -24.22 -12.55 3.89
C LEU A 354 -22.70 -12.44 3.88
N GLU A 355 -22.17 -11.78 2.85
CA GLU A 355 -20.79 -11.32 2.87
C GLU A 355 -20.66 -10.27 3.97
N ILE A 356 -19.97 -10.62 5.05
CA ILE A 356 -19.64 -9.68 6.10
C ILE A 356 -18.74 -8.63 5.46
N SER A 357 -19.24 -7.43 5.15
CA SER A 357 -18.38 -6.34 4.66
C SER A 357 -17.51 -5.87 5.84
N GLN A 358 -16.28 -6.38 5.93
CA GLN A 358 -15.40 -6.26 7.11
C GLN A 358 -14.61 -4.93 7.17
N GLY A 359 -14.96 -3.94 6.34
CA GLY A 359 -14.26 -2.66 6.21
C GLY A 359 -12.91 -2.78 5.50
N PRO A 360 -12.25 -1.65 5.15
CA PRO A 360 -10.99 -1.67 4.42
C PRO A 360 -9.81 -2.20 5.25
N ASP A 361 -8.88 -2.85 4.56
CA ASP A 361 -7.56 -3.19 5.09
C ASP A 361 -6.77 -1.90 5.39
N LEU A 362 -6.02 -1.90 6.49
CA LEU A 362 -5.22 -0.75 6.92
C LEU A 362 -3.75 -0.98 6.54
N ILE A 363 -3.17 -0.09 5.75
CA ILE A 363 -1.73 -0.02 5.52
C ILE A 363 -1.20 1.15 6.35
N LEU A 364 -0.61 0.83 7.50
CA LEU A 364 -0.07 1.80 8.44
C LEU A 364 1.42 2.01 8.18
N ALA A 365 1.77 3.20 7.71
CA ALA A 365 3.14 3.65 7.58
C ALA A 365 3.54 4.52 8.78
N ILE A 366 4.67 4.22 9.43
CA ILE A 366 5.17 5.00 10.56
C ILE A 366 6.61 5.41 10.33
N GLU A 367 6.87 6.71 10.33
CA GLU A 367 8.23 7.24 10.27
C GLU A 367 8.82 7.40 11.67
N GLU A 368 10.03 6.87 11.87
CA GLU A 368 10.80 6.92 13.13
C GLU A 368 9.94 6.65 14.38
N PRO A 369 9.40 5.42 14.52
CA PRO A 369 8.49 5.11 15.60
C PRO A 369 9.08 5.32 17.01
N GLU A 370 10.41 5.25 17.11
CA GLU A 370 11.21 5.52 18.30
C GLU A 370 11.23 6.98 18.78
N LEU A 371 10.85 7.95 17.94
CA LEU A 371 11.03 9.36 18.26
C LEU A 371 10.20 9.74 19.50
N TYR A 372 10.84 10.42 20.46
CA TYR A 372 10.30 10.78 21.78
C TYR A 372 9.97 9.61 22.73
N LEU A 373 10.42 8.38 22.43
CA LEU A 373 10.21 7.22 23.30
C LEU A 373 11.48 6.82 24.06
N HIS A 374 11.29 6.41 25.32
CA HIS A 374 12.33 5.75 26.11
C HIS A 374 12.59 4.33 25.55
N PRO A 375 13.83 3.79 25.61
CA PRO A 375 14.16 2.46 25.07
C PRO A 375 13.22 1.31 25.44
N SER A 376 12.73 1.26 26.68
CA SER A 376 11.74 0.25 27.10
C SER A 376 10.41 0.35 26.32
N ARG A 377 9.97 1.58 26.01
CA ARG A 377 8.77 1.85 25.22
C ARG A 377 8.99 1.55 23.73
N CYS A 378 10.22 1.72 23.21
CA CYS A 378 10.56 1.30 21.85
C CYS A 378 10.35 -0.22 21.66
N ARG A 379 10.84 -1.04 22.61
CA ARG A 379 10.64 -2.50 22.57
C ARG A 379 9.17 -2.88 22.65
N TYR A 380 8.41 -2.24 23.55
CA TYR A 380 6.97 -2.46 23.66
C TYR A 380 6.25 -2.10 22.34
N LEU A 381 6.58 -0.96 21.75
CA LEU A 381 6.00 -0.53 20.47
C LEU A 381 6.35 -1.50 19.34
N HIS A 382 7.59 -1.97 19.25
CA HIS A 382 7.98 -2.97 18.26
C HIS A 382 7.11 -4.24 18.34
N ASN A 383 6.91 -4.78 19.55
CA ASN A 383 6.05 -5.94 19.76
C ASN A 383 4.58 -5.66 19.39
N LEU A 384 4.09 -4.47 19.72
CA LEU A 384 2.74 -4.04 19.37
C LEU A 384 2.56 -3.95 17.83
N LEU A 385 3.55 -3.42 17.11
CA LEU A 385 3.53 -3.38 15.65
C LEU A 385 3.54 -4.78 15.04
N LEU A 386 4.31 -5.71 15.63
CA LEU A 386 4.31 -7.11 15.21
C LEU A 386 2.91 -7.73 15.40
N GLN A 387 2.31 -7.61 16.59
CA GLN A 387 0.96 -8.08 16.88
C GLN A 387 -0.09 -7.49 15.94
N LEU A 388 0.04 -6.20 15.58
CA LEU A 388 -0.87 -5.57 14.62
C LEU A 388 -0.78 -6.15 13.21
N SER A 389 0.40 -6.63 12.82
CA SER A 389 0.68 -7.21 11.50
C SER A 389 0.30 -8.68 11.38
N GLU A 390 0.13 -9.38 12.51
CA GLU A 390 -0.31 -10.77 12.52
C GLU A 390 -1.71 -10.86 11.93
N LYS A 391 -1.91 -11.78 10.98
CA LYS A 391 -3.20 -11.94 10.33
C LYS A 391 -4.20 -12.40 11.39
N PRO A 392 -5.39 -11.78 11.45
CA PRO A 392 -6.50 -12.39 12.17
C PRO A 392 -6.80 -13.76 11.50
N GLY A 393 -7.13 -14.77 12.30
CA GLY A 393 -7.35 -16.14 11.81
C GLY A 393 -8.40 -16.24 10.69
N ILE A 394 -8.52 -17.43 10.09
CA ILE A 394 -9.46 -17.69 8.99
C ILE A 394 -10.88 -17.24 9.39
N GLY A 395 -11.47 -16.31 8.62
CA GLY A 395 -12.82 -15.76 8.86
C GLY A 395 -12.88 -14.50 9.73
N LEU A 396 -11.76 -14.01 10.27
CA LEU A 396 -11.74 -12.84 11.17
C LEU A 396 -11.21 -11.59 10.45
N GLY A 397 -12.07 -10.60 10.18
CA GLY A 397 -11.79 -9.15 10.04
C GLY A 397 -10.77 -8.61 9.01
N ALA A 398 -10.93 -7.33 8.67
CA ALA A 398 -9.92 -6.54 7.94
C ALA A 398 -8.51 -6.66 8.55
N SER A 399 -7.50 -6.80 7.70
CA SER A 399 -6.11 -6.97 8.07
C SER A 399 -5.40 -5.63 8.29
N ASN A 400 -4.23 -5.67 8.93
CA ASN A 400 -3.33 -4.53 8.94
C ASN A 400 -1.99 -4.94 8.35
N GLN A 401 -1.43 -4.07 7.52
CA GLN A 401 -0.04 -4.12 7.08
C GLN A 401 0.71 -2.97 7.72
N ILE A 402 1.89 -3.24 8.27
CA ILE A 402 2.73 -2.26 8.94
C ILE A 402 4.00 -2.05 8.12
N ILE A 403 4.30 -0.81 7.79
CA ILE A 403 5.57 -0.41 7.18
C ILE A 403 6.15 0.69 8.06
N TYR A 404 7.38 0.56 8.53
CA TYR A 404 7.99 1.64 9.31
C TYR A 404 9.43 1.90 8.93
N THR A 405 9.86 3.15 9.08
CA THR A 405 11.28 3.51 8.95
C THR A 405 11.89 3.66 10.33
N SER A 406 13.12 3.19 10.53
CA SER A 406 13.80 3.36 11.82
C SER A 406 15.31 3.54 11.63
N HIS A 407 15.92 4.29 12.54
CA HIS A 407 17.38 4.37 12.70
C HIS A 407 17.82 3.80 14.05
N SER A 408 16.92 3.08 14.73
CA SER A 408 17.09 2.62 16.10
C SER A 408 17.42 1.13 16.17
N PRO A 409 18.48 0.72 16.88
CA PRO A 409 18.80 -0.70 17.07
C PRO A 409 17.74 -1.44 17.89
N TYR A 410 16.83 -0.75 18.57
CA TYR A 410 15.73 -1.37 19.32
C TYR A 410 14.60 -1.92 18.42
N PHE A 411 14.57 -1.54 17.14
CA PHE A 411 13.62 -2.04 16.15
C PHE A 411 14.21 -3.14 15.24
N ILE A 412 15.43 -3.60 15.55
CA ILE A 412 16.08 -4.70 14.86
C ILE A 412 15.86 -5.97 15.67
N ASP A 413 15.08 -6.89 15.10
CA ASP A 413 14.80 -8.20 15.68
C ASP A 413 15.23 -9.31 14.71
N LEU A 414 16.16 -10.15 15.17
CA LEU A 414 16.62 -11.32 14.42
C LEU A 414 15.57 -12.43 14.32
N HIS A 415 14.58 -12.48 15.21
CA HIS A 415 13.52 -13.50 15.10
C HIS A 415 12.71 -13.32 13.81
N HIS A 416 12.60 -12.07 13.36
CA HIS A 416 11.84 -11.67 12.18
C HIS A 416 12.75 -10.97 11.16
N PHE A 417 14.00 -11.43 11.04
CA PHE A 417 15.03 -10.76 10.23
C PHE A 417 14.62 -10.54 8.76
N ASP A 418 13.86 -11.49 8.19
CA ASP A 418 13.39 -11.43 6.81
C ASP A 418 12.47 -10.23 6.53
N GLN A 419 11.96 -9.55 7.56
CA GLN A 419 11.13 -8.34 7.48
C GLN A 419 11.94 -7.04 7.29
N ILE A 420 13.27 -7.12 7.44
CA ILE A 420 14.16 -5.97 7.39
C ILE A 420 14.51 -5.64 5.94
N ARG A 421 14.48 -4.35 5.61
CA ARG A 421 14.92 -3.77 4.34
C ARG A 421 15.92 -2.67 4.65
N MET A 422 17.17 -2.86 4.27
CA MET A 422 18.22 -1.88 4.52
C MET A 422 18.33 -0.92 3.35
N VAL A 423 18.16 0.38 3.59
CA VAL A 423 18.36 1.41 2.57
C VAL A 423 19.77 1.96 2.69
N ARG A 424 20.51 1.96 1.58
CA ARG A 424 21.85 2.54 1.47
C ARG A 424 21.89 3.57 0.35
N LYS A 425 22.75 4.58 0.50
CA LYS A 425 23.09 5.50 -0.60
C LYS A 425 24.33 5.00 -1.31
N ILE A 426 24.25 4.91 -2.63
CA ILE A 426 25.37 4.58 -3.50
C ILE A 426 25.54 5.67 -4.58
N PRO A 427 26.75 5.88 -5.11
CA PRO A 427 26.92 6.70 -6.30
C PRO A 427 26.04 6.21 -7.45
N SER A 428 25.41 7.13 -8.17
CA SER A 428 24.71 6.81 -9.41
C SER A 428 25.72 6.85 -10.56
N PRO A 429 25.77 5.85 -11.45
CA PRO A 429 26.73 5.82 -12.55
C PRO A 429 26.57 7.01 -13.52
N ASP A 430 25.35 7.53 -13.67
CA ASP A 430 25.00 8.55 -14.68
C ASP A 430 24.49 9.86 -14.08
N SER A 431 24.68 10.10 -12.78
CA SER A 431 24.25 11.33 -12.12
C SER A 431 25.23 11.77 -11.04
N LEU A 432 25.36 13.09 -10.87
CA LEU A 432 26.09 13.69 -9.76
C LEU A 432 25.39 13.41 -8.41
N ALA A 433 24.09 13.12 -8.42
CA ALA A 433 23.34 12.75 -7.24
C ALA A 433 23.53 11.26 -6.90
N SER A 434 23.75 10.95 -5.61
CA SER A 434 23.68 9.58 -5.11
C SER A 434 22.25 9.04 -5.15
N GLN A 435 22.11 7.75 -5.39
CA GLN A 435 20.83 7.05 -5.40
C GLN A 435 20.66 6.18 -4.16
N SER A 436 19.42 6.11 -3.69
CA SER A 436 18.99 5.22 -2.63
C SER A 436 18.67 3.84 -3.21
N VAL A 437 19.26 2.79 -2.65
CA VAL A 437 19.01 1.40 -3.03
C VAL A 437 18.55 0.59 -1.83
N VAL A 438 17.69 -0.39 -2.07
CA VAL A 438 17.24 -1.34 -1.06
C VAL A 438 18.11 -2.59 -1.13
N VAL A 439 18.68 -2.97 0.00
CA VAL A 439 19.40 -4.23 0.19
C VAL A 439 18.59 -5.08 1.15
N ARG A 440 18.41 -6.34 0.78
CA ARG A 440 17.77 -7.36 1.62
C ARG A 440 18.78 -8.45 1.92
N PHE A 441 18.80 -8.89 3.17
CA PHE A 441 19.51 -10.09 3.57
C PHE A 441 18.48 -11.02 4.21
N SER A 442 18.49 -12.30 3.82
CA SER A 442 17.59 -13.31 4.37
C SER A 442 18.37 -14.31 5.19
N LEU A 443 17.69 -14.98 6.13
CA LEU A 443 18.33 -16.04 6.90
C LEU A 443 18.76 -17.23 6.02
N GLU A 444 18.14 -17.40 4.85
CA GLU A 444 18.54 -18.41 3.87
C GLU A 444 19.89 -18.05 3.23
N HIS A 445 20.10 -16.79 2.83
CA HIS A 445 21.41 -16.33 2.37
C HIS A 445 22.48 -16.43 3.47
N ALA A 446 22.10 -16.25 4.73
CA ALA A 446 23.00 -16.42 5.86
C ALA A 446 23.47 -17.87 6.01
N LYS A 447 22.55 -18.83 5.84
CA LYS A 447 22.84 -20.27 5.81
C LYS A 447 23.86 -20.62 4.71
N GLU A 448 23.64 -20.12 3.50
CA GLU A 448 24.53 -20.38 2.37
C GLU A 448 25.93 -19.78 2.59
N LYS A 449 26.00 -18.53 3.07
CA LYS A 449 27.27 -17.86 3.38
C LYS A 449 28.05 -18.58 4.49
N ILE A 450 27.37 -18.96 5.59
CA ILE A 450 28.04 -19.61 6.72
C ILE A 450 28.57 -21.00 6.35
N ALA A 451 27.79 -21.78 5.59
CA ALA A 451 28.21 -23.09 5.10
C ALA A 451 29.46 -22.99 4.23
N LYS A 452 29.49 -22.00 3.32
CA LYS A 452 30.65 -21.71 2.48
C LYS A 452 31.88 -21.29 3.28
N ILE A 453 31.73 -20.46 4.32
CA ILE A 453 32.83 -20.02 5.19
C ILE A 453 33.40 -21.20 6.00
N CYS A 454 32.53 -22.05 6.54
CA CYS A 454 32.93 -23.20 7.35
C CYS A 454 33.35 -24.43 6.52
N ASN A 455 33.21 -24.37 5.18
CA ASN A 455 33.49 -25.46 4.25
C ASN A 455 32.79 -26.78 4.64
N VAL A 456 31.51 -26.67 5.01
CA VAL A 456 30.60 -27.78 5.34
C VAL A 456 29.43 -27.75 4.39
N ASP A 457 28.73 -28.88 4.27
CA ASP A 457 27.58 -28.99 3.39
C ASP A 457 26.45 -28.06 3.86
N THR A 458 25.68 -27.52 2.93
CA THR A 458 24.57 -26.60 3.25
C THR A 458 23.46 -27.27 4.05
N ASP A 459 23.40 -28.60 4.04
CA ASP A 459 22.44 -29.40 4.79
C ASP A 459 22.78 -29.52 6.29
N ASP A 460 24.06 -29.31 6.66
CA ASP A 460 24.50 -29.32 8.07
C ASP A 460 24.08 -28.05 8.82
N PHE A 461 23.69 -27.00 8.10
CA PHE A 461 23.20 -25.75 8.67
C PHE A 461 21.79 -25.46 8.23
N THR A 462 20.88 -25.29 9.18
CA THR A 462 19.53 -24.80 8.91
C THR A 462 19.42 -23.30 9.18
N ARG A 463 18.45 -22.65 8.53
CA ARG A 463 18.04 -21.27 8.82
C ARG A 463 17.87 -21.02 10.32
N ASP A 464 17.20 -21.93 11.00
CA ASP A 464 16.88 -21.80 12.42
C ASP A 464 18.11 -22.02 13.31
N SER A 465 19.05 -22.88 12.89
CA SER A 465 20.34 -23.06 13.57
C SER A 465 21.23 -21.82 13.49
N PHE A 466 21.22 -21.09 12.36
CA PHE A 466 21.92 -19.82 12.24
C PHE A 466 21.26 -18.78 13.15
N ARG A 467 19.93 -18.67 13.08
CA ARG A 467 19.15 -17.74 13.91
C ARG A 467 19.43 -17.93 15.41
N ALA A 468 19.35 -19.16 15.90
CA ALA A 468 19.59 -19.50 17.31
C ALA A 468 21.00 -19.12 17.79
N ARG A 469 22.01 -19.19 16.91
CA ARG A 469 23.39 -18.81 17.23
C ARG A 469 23.64 -17.32 17.07
N ALA A 470 22.92 -16.62 16.20
CA ALA A 470 23.06 -15.19 15.96
C ALA A 470 22.35 -14.34 17.03
N ILE A 471 21.20 -14.80 17.55
CA ILE A 471 20.39 -14.07 18.57
C ILE A 471 21.20 -13.61 19.79
N PRO A 472 22.00 -14.47 20.45
CA PRO A 472 22.76 -14.05 21.62
C PRO A 472 23.85 -13.00 21.32
N ILE A 473 24.31 -12.94 20.06
CA ILE A 473 25.41 -12.08 19.62
C ILE A 473 24.88 -10.72 19.15
N MET A 474 23.80 -10.70 18.36
CA MET A 474 23.22 -9.47 17.78
C MET A 474 22.38 -8.70 18.81
N ASN A 475 23.05 -8.23 19.86
CA ASN A 475 22.49 -7.33 20.86
C ASN A 475 22.40 -5.89 20.32
N THR A 476 21.88 -4.96 21.13
CA THR A 476 21.73 -3.55 20.74
C THR A 476 23.03 -2.91 20.23
N ILE A 477 24.18 -3.23 20.84
CA ILE A 477 25.49 -2.67 20.44
C ILE A 477 25.90 -3.20 19.08
N VAL A 478 25.79 -4.51 18.85
CA VAL A 478 26.14 -5.10 17.55
C VAL A 478 25.19 -4.57 16.47
N SER A 479 23.89 -4.45 16.79
CA SER A 479 22.88 -3.89 15.88
C SER A 479 23.12 -2.42 15.48
N GLU A 480 23.98 -1.67 16.18
CA GLU A 480 24.43 -0.36 15.68
C GLU A 480 25.13 -0.46 14.32
N GLY A 481 25.70 -1.63 14.00
CA GLY A 481 26.32 -1.91 12.70
C GLY A 481 25.41 -1.72 11.49
N PHE A 482 24.09 -1.81 11.66
CA PHE A 482 23.14 -1.54 10.57
C PHE A 482 23.01 -0.05 10.23
N PHE A 483 23.55 0.86 11.06
CA PHE A 483 23.38 2.31 10.91
C PHE A 483 24.70 3.05 10.67
N THR A 484 25.74 2.34 10.24
CA THR A 484 27.08 2.89 10.02
C THR A 484 27.58 2.64 8.59
N ASP A 485 28.67 3.29 8.20
CA ASP A 485 29.31 3.05 6.89
C ASP A 485 30.21 1.82 6.91
N VAL A 486 30.94 1.64 8.01
CA VAL A 486 31.88 0.55 8.19
C VAL A 486 31.68 -0.07 9.56
N VAL A 487 31.53 -1.40 9.59
CA VAL A 487 31.48 -2.19 10.82
C VAL A 487 32.81 -2.90 11.00
N VAL A 488 33.45 -2.68 12.15
CA VAL A 488 34.65 -3.41 12.57
C VAL A 488 34.23 -4.44 13.62
N VAL A 489 34.17 -5.71 13.22
CA VAL A 489 33.86 -6.81 14.13
C VAL A 489 35.13 -7.24 14.86
N VAL A 490 35.07 -7.27 16.20
CA VAL A 490 36.18 -7.70 17.05
C VAL A 490 35.76 -8.85 17.97
N GLU A 491 36.73 -9.54 18.56
CA GLU A 491 36.47 -10.67 19.44
C GLU A 491 35.68 -10.25 20.69
N GLY A 492 36.15 -9.24 21.44
CA GLY A 492 35.51 -8.81 22.66
C GLY A 492 35.78 -7.36 23.05
N LEU A 493 35.45 -7.02 24.29
CA LEU A 493 35.55 -5.65 24.81
C LEU A 493 36.99 -5.15 24.95
N SER A 494 37.95 -6.07 25.10
CA SER A 494 39.39 -5.75 25.15
C SER A 494 39.83 -5.05 23.86
N GLU A 495 39.49 -5.62 22.70
CA GLU A 495 39.82 -5.05 21.39
C GLU A 495 39.07 -3.74 21.13
N VAL A 496 37.82 -3.62 21.59
CA VAL A 496 37.08 -2.35 21.56
C VAL A 496 37.87 -1.26 22.29
N GLY A 497 38.36 -1.55 23.50
CA GLY A 497 39.17 -0.63 24.29
C GLY A 497 40.49 -0.23 23.60
N ILE A 498 41.18 -1.20 22.97
CA ILE A 498 42.41 -0.94 22.22
C ILE A 498 42.14 0.00 21.04
N LEU A 499 41.11 -0.29 20.24
CA LEU A 499 40.76 0.54 19.09
C LEU A 499 40.27 1.93 19.51
N TRP A 500 39.59 2.04 20.64
CA TRP A 500 39.27 3.34 21.25
C TRP A 500 40.50 4.11 21.69
N LYS A 501 41.52 3.46 22.25
CA LYS A 501 42.78 4.16 22.56
C LYS A 501 43.52 4.57 21.28
N LEU A 502 43.43 3.74 20.25
CA LEU A 502 44.09 3.99 18.96
C LEU A 502 43.55 5.24 18.26
N GLN A 503 42.23 5.53 18.30
CA GLN A 503 41.73 6.79 17.73
C GLN A 503 42.35 8.03 18.39
N GLU A 504 42.57 8.00 19.70
CA GLU A 504 43.21 9.12 20.42
C GLU A 504 44.65 9.32 19.95
N ILE A 505 45.41 8.21 19.87
CA ILE A 505 46.82 8.23 19.42
C ILE A 505 46.92 8.75 17.99
N MET A 506 46.05 8.27 17.10
CA MET A 506 46.00 8.66 15.70
C MET A 506 45.38 10.04 15.47
N LYS A 507 44.81 10.67 16.52
CA LYS A 507 44.00 11.90 16.43
C LYS A 507 42.87 11.77 15.38
N LYS A 508 42.27 10.59 15.30
CA LYS A 508 41.08 10.28 14.49
C LYS A 508 39.87 10.16 15.40
N ASN A 509 38.68 10.03 14.82
CA ASN A 509 37.46 9.78 15.56
C ASN A 509 36.60 8.81 14.72
N TRP A 510 36.41 7.60 15.23
CA TRP A 510 35.72 6.53 14.50
C TRP A 510 34.28 6.89 14.19
N SER A 511 33.55 7.45 15.15
CA SER A 511 32.16 7.88 14.97
C SER A 511 32.02 8.95 13.88
N LYS A 512 32.96 9.92 13.81
CA LYS A 512 32.98 10.94 12.73
C LYS A 512 33.25 10.35 11.35
N LEU A 513 33.98 9.23 11.29
CA LEU A 513 34.28 8.51 10.06
C LEU A 513 33.20 7.50 9.67
N GLY A 514 32.11 7.40 10.44
CA GLY A 514 31.08 6.40 10.21
C GLY A 514 31.57 4.97 10.46
N ILE A 515 32.48 4.79 11.43
CA ILE A 515 33.01 3.48 11.83
C ILE A 515 32.44 3.13 13.19
N VAL A 516 31.84 1.95 13.29
CA VAL A 516 31.41 1.36 14.58
C VAL A 516 32.19 0.08 14.84
N ILE A 517 32.57 -0.14 16.10
CA ILE A 517 33.32 -1.31 16.53
C ILE A 517 32.36 -2.18 17.34
N VAL A 518 32.13 -3.41 16.90
CA VAL A 518 31.15 -4.32 17.51
C VAL A 518 31.85 -5.55 18.09
N PRO A 519 31.66 -5.86 19.39
CA PRO A 519 32.22 -7.06 19.99
C PRO A 519 31.35 -8.28 19.67
N ALA A 520 31.95 -9.34 19.13
CA ALA A 520 31.26 -10.61 18.84
C ALA A 520 31.07 -11.50 20.07
N GLY A 521 31.76 -11.21 21.18
CA GLY A 521 31.65 -11.98 22.42
C GLY A 521 32.37 -13.33 22.34
N GLY A 522 33.51 -13.38 21.64
CA GLY A 522 34.37 -14.56 21.51
C GLY A 522 34.71 -14.90 20.06
N LYS A 523 35.88 -15.50 19.84
CA LYS A 523 36.40 -15.83 18.50
C LYS A 523 35.43 -16.64 17.64
N ASN A 524 34.76 -17.62 18.24
CA ASN A 524 33.83 -18.51 17.54
C ASN A 524 32.50 -17.84 17.15
N ASN A 525 32.31 -16.56 17.46
CA ASN A 525 31.07 -15.82 17.20
C ASN A 525 31.25 -14.74 16.11
N ILE A 526 32.48 -14.45 15.68
CA ILE A 526 32.83 -13.34 14.77
C ILE A 526 32.16 -13.48 13.39
N ASP A 527 32.05 -14.70 12.91
CA ASP A 527 31.43 -15.05 11.63
C ASP A 527 29.96 -14.63 11.53
N ARG A 528 29.18 -14.66 12.62
CA ARG A 528 27.74 -14.31 12.58
C ARG A 528 27.53 -12.83 12.22
N PRO A 529 28.09 -11.84 12.94
CA PRO A 529 28.02 -10.44 12.54
C PRO A 529 28.63 -10.18 11.16
N ILE A 530 29.74 -10.84 10.80
CA ILE A 530 30.37 -10.70 9.47
C ILE A 530 29.45 -11.16 8.34
N VAL A 531 28.69 -12.24 8.54
CA VAL A 531 27.74 -12.74 7.53
C VAL A 531 26.56 -11.78 7.36
N ILE A 532 26.15 -11.12 8.45
CA ILE A 532 25.00 -10.21 8.51
C ILE A 532 25.27 -8.83 7.90
N PHE A 533 26.44 -8.22 8.16
CA PHE A 533 26.81 -6.88 7.65
C PHE A 533 27.38 -6.91 6.24
#